data_AF-A0A9X4KYC3-F1
#
_entry.id   AF-A0A9X4KYC3-F1
#
_cell.length_a   1.000
_cell.length_b   1.000
_cell.length_c   1.000
_cell.angle_alpha   90.00
_cell.angle_beta   90.00
_cell.angle_gamma   90.00
#
_symmetry.space_group_name_H-M   'P 1'
#
loop_
_entity.id
_entity.type
_entity.pdbx_description
1 polymer ?
#
loop_
_entity_poly.entity_id
_entity_poly.type
_entity_poly.pdbx_seq_one_letter_code
_entity_poly.pdbx_strand_id
1 'polypeptide(L)'
;MDEALEFGINLIDTSNIYGKGESERTIGKAIKNKRQIVVLATKFGAETADKVNQSGASRRWIRTAVEQSLSRLQTDYIDLYQLHLPFEFVAYEEILWTLNDLVKEGKIQHIGTSNHLGWQIVQAQNISDRYGIQRIASEQTPYSIINRKMEFELAEVAQRYDLSLFVYSPLSGGLLTGKYKAGQAARSDSRAAVLKRVCRYVGPAIGRQQTQI
;
A
#
# COMPACT_ATOMS: atom_id res chain seq x y z
N MET A 1 -5.01 -4.13 17.79
CA MET A 1 -5.56 -2.90 17.21
C MET A 1 -6.03 -1.95 18.30
N ASP A 2 -6.79 -2.44 19.28
CA ASP A 2 -7.17 -1.64 20.46
C ASP A 2 -5.94 -1.03 21.15
N GLU A 3 -4.91 -1.82 21.41
CA GLU A 3 -3.63 -1.33 21.95
C GLU A 3 -3.03 -0.18 21.10
N ALA A 4 -3.05 -0.28 19.77
CA ALA A 4 -2.53 0.79 18.91
C ALA A 4 -3.35 2.09 19.07
N LEU A 5 -4.69 1.97 19.12
CA LEU A 5 -5.59 3.10 19.34
C LEU A 5 -5.40 3.72 20.74
N GLU A 6 -5.18 2.91 21.77
CA GLU A 6 -4.89 3.36 23.14
C GLU A 6 -3.59 4.17 23.21
N PHE A 7 -2.59 3.82 22.39
CA PHE A 7 -1.36 4.59 22.21
C PHE A 7 -1.50 5.77 21.23
N GLY A 8 -2.71 6.10 20.77
CA GLY A 8 -2.99 7.24 19.90
C GLY A 8 -2.68 7.01 18.41
N ILE A 9 -2.35 5.78 17.99
CA ILE A 9 -2.12 5.44 16.59
C ILE A 9 -3.47 5.21 15.92
N ASN A 10 -3.90 6.14 15.06
CA ASN A 10 -5.20 6.07 14.39
C ASN A 10 -5.15 5.86 12.87
N LEU A 11 -3.98 5.92 12.23
CA LEU A 11 -3.81 5.56 10.82
C LEU A 11 -3.66 4.05 10.68
N ILE A 12 -4.64 3.41 10.05
CA ILE A 12 -4.66 1.96 9.81
C ILE A 12 -4.59 1.69 8.31
N ASP A 13 -3.51 1.05 7.87
CA ASP A 13 -3.24 0.73 6.48
C ASP A 13 -3.47 -0.75 6.15
N THR A 14 -4.11 -1.03 5.02
CA THR A 14 -4.37 -2.40 4.52
C THR A 14 -4.35 -2.44 2.99
N SER A 15 -4.71 -3.57 2.39
CA SER A 15 -4.92 -3.69 0.95
C SER A 15 -5.84 -4.86 0.65
N ASN A 16 -6.58 -4.76 -0.45
CA ASN A 16 -7.41 -5.84 -0.95
C ASN A 16 -6.64 -7.13 -1.30
N ILE A 17 -5.33 -7.07 -1.55
CA ILE A 17 -4.50 -8.27 -1.79
C ILE A 17 -3.95 -8.90 -0.51
N TYR A 18 -3.96 -8.20 0.63
CA TYR A 18 -3.39 -8.73 1.87
C TYR A 18 -4.24 -9.88 2.40
N GLY A 19 -3.68 -11.09 2.35
CA GLY A 19 -4.41 -12.31 2.65
C GLY A 19 -5.64 -12.49 1.76
N LYS A 20 -5.61 -12.06 0.48
CA LYS A 20 -6.77 -12.09 -0.43
C LYS A 20 -8.02 -11.42 0.16
N GLY A 21 -7.81 -10.26 0.80
CA GLY A 21 -8.86 -9.43 1.40
C GLY A 21 -9.18 -9.77 2.86
N GLU A 22 -8.58 -10.82 3.44
CA GLU A 22 -8.78 -11.13 4.86
C GLU A 22 -8.32 -10.02 5.80
N SER A 23 -7.28 -9.27 5.43
CA SER A 23 -6.83 -8.10 6.19
C SER A 23 -7.95 -7.06 6.31
N GLU A 24 -8.60 -6.71 5.21
CA GLU A 24 -9.73 -5.77 5.20
C GLU A 24 -10.92 -6.29 6.01
N ARG A 25 -11.28 -7.58 5.87
CA ARG A 25 -12.35 -8.19 6.68
C ARG A 25 -12.07 -8.13 8.18
N THR A 26 -10.82 -8.37 8.55
CA THR A 26 -10.37 -8.36 9.95
C THR A 26 -10.41 -6.94 10.52
N ILE A 27 -9.86 -5.97 9.79
CA ILE A 27 -9.86 -4.56 10.18
C ILE A 27 -11.28 -4.03 10.27
N GLY A 28 -12.13 -4.30 9.27
CA GLY A 28 -13.52 -3.86 9.25
C GLY A 28 -14.32 -4.30 10.48
N LYS A 29 -14.20 -5.58 10.86
CA LYS A 29 -14.79 -6.09 12.11
C LYS A 29 -14.26 -5.36 13.34
N ALA A 30 -12.96 -5.12 13.38
CA ALA A 30 -12.30 -4.57 14.56
C ALA A 30 -12.55 -3.06 14.72
N ILE A 31 -12.80 -2.30 13.63
CA ILE A 31 -13.08 -0.85 13.69
C ILE A 31 -14.57 -0.50 13.72
N LYS A 32 -15.47 -1.49 13.63
CA LYS A 32 -16.92 -1.26 13.40
C LYS A 32 -17.56 -0.19 14.31
N ASN A 33 -17.21 -0.18 15.60
CA ASN A 33 -17.75 0.79 16.58
C ASN A 33 -16.81 1.98 16.86
N LYS A 34 -15.72 2.09 16.09
CA LYS A 34 -14.62 3.05 16.28
C LYS A 34 -14.22 3.71 14.94
N ARG A 35 -15.04 3.58 13.89
CA ARG A 35 -14.69 4.00 12.52
C ARG A 35 -14.32 5.48 12.45
N GLN A 36 -15.04 6.32 13.19
CA GLN A 36 -14.88 7.78 13.23
C GLN A 36 -13.57 8.26 13.86
N ILE A 37 -12.90 7.41 14.66
CA ILE A 37 -11.60 7.74 15.26
C ILE A 37 -10.43 7.13 14.49
N VAL A 38 -10.69 6.46 13.37
CA VAL A 38 -9.70 5.78 12.54
C VAL A 38 -9.55 6.53 11.23
N VAL A 39 -8.30 6.79 10.82
CA VAL A 39 -7.95 7.15 9.45
C VAL A 39 -7.64 5.86 8.71
N LEU A 40 -8.54 5.44 7.83
CA LEU A 40 -8.49 4.16 7.15
C LEU A 40 -7.90 4.30 5.75
N ALA A 41 -6.76 3.64 5.52
CA ALA A 41 -6.10 3.60 4.24
C ALA A 41 -6.18 2.18 3.64
N THR A 42 -6.59 2.07 2.38
CA THR A 42 -6.50 0.80 1.62
C THR A 42 -6.01 1.02 0.20
N LYS A 43 -5.63 -0.06 -0.47
CA LYS A 43 -5.00 -0.04 -1.80
C LYS A 43 -5.66 -1.02 -2.75
N PHE A 44 -5.63 -0.68 -4.02
CA PHE A 44 -6.14 -1.48 -5.12
C PHE A 44 -5.14 -1.60 -6.28
N GLY A 45 -5.41 -2.50 -7.22
CA GLY A 45 -4.72 -2.59 -8.50
C GLY A 45 -3.57 -3.59 -8.56
N ALA A 46 -3.09 -4.11 -7.43
CA ALA A 46 -2.01 -5.11 -7.41
C ALA A 46 -2.48 -6.57 -7.38
N GLU A 47 -3.73 -6.84 -7.72
CA GLU A 47 -4.31 -8.19 -7.68
C GLU A 47 -3.62 -9.09 -8.71
N THR A 48 -3.20 -10.27 -8.29
CA THR A 48 -2.88 -11.36 -9.22
C THR A 48 -4.20 -11.90 -9.76
N ALA A 49 -4.62 -11.40 -10.92
CA ALA A 49 -5.89 -11.75 -11.54
C ALA A 49 -5.79 -13.10 -12.26
N ASP A 50 -6.61 -14.07 -11.84
CA ASP A 50 -6.84 -15.31 -12.59
C ASP A 50 -7.74 -15.08 -13.83
N LYS A 51 -8.34 -13.88 -13.95
CA LYS A 51 -9.35 -13.53 -14.96
C LYS A 51 -9.13 -12.13 -15.51
N VAL A 52 -9.44 -11.95 -16.79
CA VAL A 52 -9.34 -10.66 -17.49
C VAL A 52 -10.19 -9.59 -16.77
N ASN A 53 -9.67 -8.36 -16.68
CA ASN A 53 -10.32 -7.21 -16.03
C ASN A 53 -10.58 -7.34 -14.52
N GLN A 54 -9.78 -8.15 -13.81
CA GLN A 54 -9.87 -8.29 -12.34
C GLN A 54 -8.63 -7.76 -11.60
N SER A 55 -7.95 -6.79 -12.20
CA SER A 55 -6.75 -6.15 -11.65
C SER A 55 -6.51 -4.81 -12.37
N GLY A 56 -5.59 -4.02 -11.84
CA GLY A 56 -5.06 -2.83 -12.48
C GLY A 56 -5.79 -1.53 -12.17
N ALA A 57 -5.71 -0.58 -13.09
CA ALA A 57 -6.17 0.80 -12.88
C ALA A 57 -7.23 1.28 -13.89
N SER A 58 -7.86 0.36 -14.64
CA SER A 58 -8.98 0.76 -15.51
C SER A 58 -10.15 1.32 -14.67
N ARG A 59 -10.91 2.27 -15.23
CA ARG A 59 -12.11 2.84 -14.59
C ARG A 59 -13.04 1.74 -14.08
N ARG A 60 -13.27 0.71 -14.90
CA ARG A 60 -14.13 -0.43 -14.54
C ARG A 60 -13.63 -1.14 -13.28
N TRP A 61 -12.34 -1.44 -13.21
CA TRP A 61 -11.79 -2.17 -12.08
C TRP A 61 -11.71 -1.30 -10.83
N ILE A 62 -11.27 -0.04 -10.92
CA ILE A 62 -11.22 0.89 -9.79
C ILE A 62 -12.56 0.93 -9.06
N ARG A 63 -13.65 1.10 -9.81
CA ARG A 63 -15.02 1.15 -9.27
C ARG A 63 -15.46 -0.19 -8.69
N THR A 64 -15.05 -1.31 -9.29
CA THR A 64 -15.34 -2.63 -8.74
C THR A 64 -14.58 -2.87 -7.43
N ALA A 65 -13.29 -2.52 -7.40
CA ALA A 65 -12.40 -2.74 -6.28
C ALA A 65 -12.78 -1.90 -5.05
N VAL A 66 -13.24 -0.66 -5.24
CA VAL A 66 -13.65 0.20 -4.10
C VAL A 66 -14.89 -0.37 -3.41
N GLU A 67 -15.91 -0.80 -4.16
CA GLU A 67 -17.13 -1.41 -3.58
C GLU A 67 -16.81 -2.67 -2.79
N GLN A 68 -15.95 -3.52 -3.36
CA GLN A 68 -15.52 -4.73 -2.68
C GLN A 68 -14.72 -4.44 -1.40
N SER A 69 -13.90 -3.39 -1.41
CA SER A 69 -13.12 -2.97 -0.24
C SER A 69 -14.03 -2.39 0.84
N LEU A 70 -14.95 -1.48 0.48
CA LEU A 70 -15.97 -0.93 1.40
C LEU A 70 -16.81 -2.04 2.05
N SER A 71 -17.25 -3.01 1.26
CA SER A 71 -17.98 -4.19 1.76
C SER A 71 -17.18 -5.00 2.77
N ARG A 72 -15.89 -5.31 2.48
CA ARG A 72 -15.02 -6.05 3.41
C ARG A 72 -14.72 -5.23 4.67
N LEU A 73 -14.51 -3.92 4.52
CA LEU A 73 -14.21 -2.98 5.61
C LEU A 73 -15.43 -2.60 6.44
N GLN A 74 -16.65 -2.95 5.98
CA GLN A 74 -17.92 -2.65 6.67
C GLN A 74 -18.08 -1.14 6.97
N THR A 75 -17.78 -0.30 5.98
CA THR A 75 -17.88 1.16 6.07
C THR A 75 -18.28 1.74 4.72
N ASP A 76 -18.86 2.93 4.73
CA ASP A 76 -19.33 3.62 3.52
C ASP A 76 -18.27 4.53 2.89
N TYR A 77 -17.15 4.76 3.59
CA TYR A 77 -16.06 5.61 3.09
C TYR A 77 -14.67 5.12 3.51
N ILE A 78 -13.68 5.42 2.67
CA ILE A 78 -12.25 5.21 2.91
C ILE A 78 -11.57 6.58 3.02
N ASP A 79 -10.73 6.80 4.04
CA ASP A 79 -10.05 8.09 4.20
C ASP A 79 -8.98 8.29 3.14
N LEU A 80 -8.20 7.24 2.86
CA LEU A 80 -7.14 7.27 1.85
C LEU A 80 -7.18 6.04 0.95
N TYR A 81 -7.59 6.23 -0.31
CA TYR A 81 -7.64 5.15 -1.29
C TYR A 81 -6.49 5.26 -2.28
N GLN A 82 -5.67 4.21 -2.34
CA GLN A 82 -4.35 4.27 -2.96
C GLN A 82 -4.20 3.34 -4.15
N LEU A 83 -3.62 3.85 -5.23
CA LEU A 83 -3.14 3.01 -6.32
C LEU A 83 -1.86 2.28 -5.89
N HIS A 84 -1.92 0.95 -5.75
CA HIS A 84 -0.86 0.16 -5.11
C HIS A 84 0.45 0.10 -5.93
N LEU A 85 0.35 0.16 -7.26
CA LEU A 85 1.48 0.11 -8.19
C LEU A 85 1.21 1.07 -9.36
N PRO A 86 2.26 1.66 -9.97
CA PRO A 86 2.08 2.43 -11.20
C PRO A 86 1.61 1.52 -12.36
N PHE A 87 0.78 2.07 -13.24
CA PHE A 87 0.28 1.39 -14.45
C PHE A 87 0.64 2.19 -15.70
N GLU A 88 1.32 1.54 -16.65
CA GLU A 88 1.73 2.18 -17.91
C GLU A 88 0.69 2.04 -19.03
N PHE A 89 -0.24 1.07 -18.90
CA PHE A 89 -1.22 0.74 -19.95
C PHE A 89 -2.58 1.45 -19.77
N VAL A 90 -2.73 2.28 -18.75
CA VAL A 90 -3.93 3.08 -18.50
C VAL A 90 -3.48 4.53 -18.33
N ALA A 91 -4.11 5.45 -19.04
CA ALA A 91 -3.80 6.87 -18.94
C ALA A 91 -4.12 7.40 -17.53
N TYR A 92 -3.22 8.20 -16.95
CA TYR A 92 -3.43 8.80 -15.63
C TYR A 92 -4.69 9.67 -15.58
N GLU A 93 -5.08 10.28 -16.69
CA GLU A 93 -6.36 11.00 -16.82
C GLU A 93 -7.55 10.10 -16.49
N GLU A 94 -7.61 8.88 -17.02
CA GLU A 94 -8.70 7.94 -16.73
C GLU A 94 -8.73 7.57 -15.24
N ILE A 95 -7.54 7.31 -14.67
CA ILE A 95 -7.37 6.94 -13.26
C ILE A 95 -7.84 8.09 -12.36
N LEU A 96 -7.30 9.29 -12.55
CA LEU A 96 -7.56 10.45 -11.71
C LEU A 96 -9.00 10.93 -11.83
N TRP A 97 -9.59 10.93 -13.03
CA TRP A 97 -11.02 11.24 -13.19
C TRP A 97 -11.90 10.23 -12.45
N THR A 98 -11.59 8.93 -12.56
CA THR A 98 -12.36 7.89 -11.87
C THR A 98 -12.27 8.04 -10.35
N LEU A 99 -11.08 8.31 -9.81
CA LEU A 99 -10.87 8.52 -8.38
C LEU A 99 -11.53 9.82 -7.91
N ASN A 100 -11.47 10.89 -8.70
CA ASN A 100 -12.16 12.14 -8.42
C ASN A 100 -13.70 11.98 -8.38
N ASP A 101 -14.27 11.16 -9.26
CA ASP A 101 -15.69 10.81 -9.18
C ASP A 101 -16.02 10.09 -7.87
N LEU A 102 -15.16 9.16 -7.43
CA LEU A 102 -15.33 8.49 -6.13
C LEU A 102 -15.22 9.43 -4.94
N VAL A 103 -14.40 10.49 -5.03
CA VAL A 103 -14.37 11.56 -4.01
C VAL A 103 -15.70 12.31 -3.98
N LYS A 104 -16.23 12.71 -5.15
CA LYS A 104 -17.53 13.39 -5.25
C LYS A 104 -18.69 12.53 -4.75
N GLU A 105 -18.61 11.21 -4.95
CA GLU A 105 -19.56 10.23 -4.42
C GLU A 105 -19.44 10.01 -2.91
N GLY A 106 -18.41 10.55 -2.24
CA GLY A 106 -18.17 10.39 -0.81
C GLY A 106 -17.61 9.02 -0.40
N LYS A 107 -17.27 8.15 -1.36
CA LYS A 107 -16.74 6.80 -1.11
C LYS A 107 -15.28 6.83 -0.67
N ILE A 108 -14.53 7.84 -1.09
CA ILE A 108 -13.15 8.06 -0.67
C ILE A 108 -12.98 9.54 -0.31
N GLN A 109 -12.13 9.85 0.68
CA GLN A 109 -11.84 11.25 1.04
C GLN A 109 -10.62 11.78 0.29
N HIS A 110 -9.55 10.98 0.25
CA HIS A 110 -8.29 11.34 -0.39
C HIS A 110 -7.77 10.27 -1.32
N ILE A 111 -7.02 10.73 -2.33
CA ILE A 111 -6.33 9.90 -3.32
C ILE A 111 -4.88 9.73 -2.90
N GLY A 112 -4.38 8.51 -2.88
CA GLY A 112 -2.96 8.22 -2.68
C GLY A 112 -2.39 7.34 -3.79
N THR A 113 -1.06 7.24 -3.80
CA THR A 113 -0.32 6.32 -4.65
C THR A 113 0.69 5.53 -3.82
N SER A 114 1.21 4.44 -4.38
CA SER A 114 2.28 3.66 -3.78
C SER A 114 3.26 3.16 -4.83
N ASN A 115 4.53 3.17 -4.49
CA ASN A 115 5.65 2.76 -5.34
C ASN A 115 5.78 3.56 -6.64
N HIS A 116 5.33 4.81 -6.65
CA HIS A 116 5.48 5.69 -7.81
C HIS A 116 6.82 6.41 -7.80
N LEU A 117 7.36 6.64 -9.00
CA LEU A 117 8.53 7.48 -9.21
C LEU A 117 8.14 8.97 -9.15
N GLY A 118 9.11 9.84 -8.86
CA GLY A 118 8.83 11.28 -8.72
C GLY A 118 8.20 11.88 -9.97
N TRP A 119 8.71 11.55 -11.16
CA TRP A 119 8.13 12.00 -12.44
C TRP A 119 6.65 11.56 -12.64
N GLN A 120 6.25 10.40 -12.13
CA GLN A 120 4.87 9.90 -12.24
C GLN A 120 3.93 10.70 -11.34
N ILE A 121 4.40 11.03 -10.13
CA ILE A 121 3.68 11.91 -9.21
C ILE A 121 3.56 13.31 -9.81
N VAL A 122 4.64 13.87 -10.35
CA VAL A 122 4.62 15.18 -11.03
C VAL A 122 3.63 15.17 -12.19
N GLN A 123 3.63 14.13 -13.03
CA GLN A 123 2.66 13.96 -14.11
C GLN A 123 1.22 13.99 -13.59
N ALA A 124 0.93 13.21 -12.55
CA ALA A 124 -0.41 13.15 -11.97
C ALA A 124 -0.84 14.49 -11.33
N GLN A 125 0.05 15.16 -10.60
CA GLN A 125 -0.22 16.49 -10.04
C GLN A 125 -0.54 17.50 -11.15
N ASN A 126 0.24 17.51 -12.23
CA ASN A 126 0.01 18.39 -13.37
C ASN A 126 -1.34 18.12 -14.08
N ILE A 127 -1.76 16.85 -14.18
CA ILE A 127 -3.08 16.49 -14.70
C ILE A 127 -4.17 17.04 -13.79
N SER A 128 -4.05 16.85 -12.48
CA SER A 128 -5.01 17.38 -11.50
C SER A 128 -5.13 18.91 -11.58
N ASP A 129 -4.01 19.62 -11.65
CA ASP A 129 -3.98 21.08 -11.79
C ASP A 129 -4.61 21.55 -13.11
N ARG A 130 -4.30 20.87 -14.22
CA ARG A 130 -4.83 21.21 -15.56
C ARG A 130 -6.35 21.09 -15.63
N TYR A 131 -6.92 20.07 -15.00
CA TYR A 131 -8.36 19.77 -15.08
C TYR A 131 -9.15 20.24 -13.86
N GLY A 132 -8.50 20.80 -12.83
CA GLY A 132 -9.15 21.22 -11.60
C GLY A 132 -9.81 20.06 -10.84
N ILE A 133 -9.19 18.87 -10.87
CA ILE A 133 -9.65 17.67 -10.14
C ILE A 133 -8.76 17.40 -8.94
N GLN A 134 -9.16 16.47 -8.08
CA GLN A 134 -8.39 16.21 -6.86
C GLN A 134 -6.96 15.79 -7.13
N ARG A 135 -6.06 16.33 -6.31
CA ARG A 135 -4.63 16.04 -6.31
C ARG A 135 -4.34 14.76 -5.53
N ILE A 136 -3.21 14.13 -5.83
CA ILE A 136 -2.70 13.04 -5.00
C ILE A 136 -2.24 13.66 -3.67
N ALA A 137 -2.76 13.15 -2.57
CA ALA A 137 -2.47 13.63 -1.23
C ALA A 137 -1.25 12.96 -0.59
N SER A 138 -0.94 11.72 -0.99
CA SER A 138 0.15 10.96 -0.38
C SER A 138 0.81 9.95 -1.31
N GLU A 139 2.08 9.66 -1.07
CA GLU A 139 2.80 8.52 -1.64
C GLU A 139 3.27 7.55 -0.55
N GLN A 140 2.91 6.27 -0.70
CA GLN A 140 3.38 5.20 0.17
C GLN A 140 4.61 4.50 -0.42
N THR A 141 5.76 4.65 0.24
CA THR A 141 7.06 4.21 -0.31
C THR A 141 7.90 3.43 0.72
N PRO A 142 8.77 2.48 0.31
CA PRO A 142 9.61 1.78 1.28
C PRO A 142 10.75 2.67 1.75
N TYR A 143 10.90 2.81 3.06
CA TYR A 143 11.99 3.58 3.65
C TYR A 143 12.54 2.91 4.90
N SER A 144 13.85 2.85 5.01
CA SER A 144 14.58 2.34 6.17
C SER A 144 16.04 2.78 6.08
N ILE A 145 16.81 2.62 7.15
CA ILE A 145 18.25 2.97 7.15
C ILE A 145 19.01 2.31 5.99
N ILE A 146 18.60 1.11 5.56
CA ILE A 146 19.23 0.36 4.45
C ILE A 146 18.51 0.49 3.10
N ASN A 147 17.38 1.22 3.05
CA ASN A 147 16.68 1.54 1.82
C ASN A 147 16.25 3.01 1.85
N ARG A 148 17.14 3.86 1.33
CA ARG A 148 17.01 5.32 1.34
C ARG A 148 16.69 5.90 -0.03
N LYS A 149 16.21 5.07 -0.97
CA LYS A 149 16.00 5.48 -2.38
C LYS A 149 15.09 6.70 -2.53
N MET A 150 14.09 6.85 -1.67
CA MET A 150 13.17 7.99 -1.73
C MET A 150 13.86 9.35 -1.52
N GLU A 151 15.02 9.39 -0.87
CA GLU A 151 15.74 10.65 -0.59
C GLU A 151 16.34 11.30 -1.84
N PHE A 152 16.55 10.53 -2.93
CA PHE A 152 17.18 11.06 -4.13
C PHE A 152 16.27 11.97 -4.96
N GLU A 153 14.95 11.77 -4.92
CA GLU A 153 14.00 12.49 -5.78
C GLU A 153 12.66 12.68 -5.08
N LEU A 154 12.09 11.60 -4.54
CA LEU A 154 10.73 11.60 -4.02
C LEU A 154 10.54 12.56 -2.83
N ALA A 155 11.55 12.71 -1.97
CA ALA A 155 11.51 13.67 -0.87
C ALA A 155 11.43 15.13 -1.33
N GLU A 156 12.09 15.48 -2.44
CA GLU A 156 12.03 16.81 -3.04
C GLU A 156 10.67 17.05 -3.71
N VAL A 157 10.17 16.05 -4.46
CA VAL A 157 8.81 16.09 -5.03
C VAL A 157 7.77 16.26 -3.92
N ALA A 158 7.95 15.57 -2.81
CA ALA A 158 7.00 15.66 -1.70
C ALA A 158 6.92 17.07 -1.09
N GLN A 159 8.07 17.69 -0.83
CA GLN A 159 8.14 19.07 -0.37
C GLN A 159 7.56 20.06 -1.38
N ARG A 160 7.86 19.86 -2.67
CA ARG A 160 7.40 20.75 -3.76
C ARG A 160 5.89 20.76 -3.93
N TYR A 161 5.23 19.62 -3.77
CA TYR A 161 3.81 19.43 -4.08
C TYR A 161 2.92 19.32 -2.84
N ASP A 162 3.46 19.53 -1.64
CA ASP A 162 2.80 19.31 -0.35
C ASP A 162 2.20 17.89 -0.24
N LEU A 163 2.98 16.91 -0.69
CA LEU A 163 2.59 15.51 -0.71
C LEU A 163 3.04 14.85 0.58
N SER A 164 2.12 14.18 1.28
CA SER A 164 2.47 13.39 2.44
C SER A 164 3.24 12.12 2.06
N LEU A 165 4.38 11.87 2.70
CA LEU A 165 5.08 10.58 2.61
C LEU A 165 4.75 9.75 3.83
N PHE A 166 4.25 8.53 3.61
CA PHE A 166 4.10 7.56 4.69
C PHE A 166 4.74 6.23 4.29
N VAL A 167 5.61 5.72 5.16
CA VAL A 167 6.60 4.73 4.76
C VAL A 167 6.23 3.33 5.20
N TYR A 168 6.53 2.34 4.37
CA TYR A 168 6.39 0.93 4.74
C TYR A 168 7.74 0.24 4.90
N SER A 169 7.72 -0.88 5.64
CA SER A 169 8.92 -1.64 5.99
C SER A 169 10.07 -0.84 6.65
N PRO A 170 9.81 -0.04 7.70
CA PRO A 170 10.86 0.69 8.42
C PRO A 170 11.95 -0.23 9.00
N LEU A 171 11.58 -1.47 9.34
CA LEU A 171 12.50 -2.51 9.85
C LEU A 171 12.99 -3.48 8.78
N SER A 172 12.78 -3.16 7.50
CA SER A 172 13.23 -3.92 6.33
C SER A 172 12.87 -5.41 6.35
N GLY A 173 11.65 -5.75 6.73
CA GLY A 173 11.21 -7.15 6.86
C GLY A 173 11.77 -7.89 8.08
N GLY A 174 12.30 -7.14 9.06
CA GLY A 174 12.84 -7.64 10.32
C GLY A 174 14.38 -7.62 10.39
N LEU A 175 15.08 -7.26 9.31
CA LEU A 175 16.55 -7.18 9.30
C LEU A 175 17.10 -6.22 10.36
N LEU A 176 16.42 -5.10 10.58
CA LEU A 176 16.86 -4.06 11.50
C LEU A 176 16.42 -4.32 12.97
N THR A 177 15.99 -5.54 13.29
CA THR A 177 15.60 -5.92 14.66
C THR A 177 16.72 -6.56 15.47
N GLY A 178 17.85 -6.90 14.84
CA GLY A 178 18.92 -7.68 15.45
C GLY A 178 18.63 -9.19 15.55
N LYS A 179 17.46 -9.66 15.11
CA LYS A 179 17.07 -11.09 15.14
C LYS A 179 17.91 -11.98 14.21
N TYR A 180 18.41 -11.44 13.09
CA TYR A 180 19.18 -12.19 12.11
C TYR A 180 20.67 -11.86 12.25
N LYS A 181 21.51 -12.90 12.33
CA LYS A 181 22.98 -12.76 12.36
C LYS A 181 23.57 -13.10 11.00
N ALA A 182 24.56 -12.33 10.57
CA ALA A 182 25.27 -12.58 9.32
C ALA A 182 25.86 -14.00 9.29
N GLY A 183 25.75 -14.69 8.14
CA GLY A 183 26.24 -16.05 7.95
C GLY A 183 25.42 -17.16 8.62
N GLN A 184 24.43 -16.83 9.47
CA GLN A 184 23.53 -17.82 10.05
C GLN A 184 22.28 -17.97 9.17
N ALA A 185 21.82 -19.21 9.04
CA ALA A 185 20.58 -19.50 8.36
C ALA A 185 19.39 -18.90 9.11
N ALA A 186 18.48 -18.27 8.37
CA ALA A 186 17.20 -17.87 8.92
C ALA A 186 16.39 -19.10 9.36
N ARG A 187 15.61 -18.99 10.45
CA ARG A 187 14.61 -20.00 10.78
C ARG A 187 13.60 -20.11 9.63
N SER A 188 13.17 -21.33 9.31
CA SER A 188 12.29 -21.63 8.17
C SER A 188 10.91 -20.97 8.26
N ASP A 189 10.44 -20.66 9.46
CA ASP A 189 9.17 -19.98 9.75
C ASP A 189 9.30 -18.43 9.77
N SER A 190 10.51 -17.91 9.57
CA SER A 190 10.77 -16.47 9.66
C SER A 190 10.48 -15.75 8.35
N ARG A 191 10.18 -14.45 8.45
CA ARG A 191 10.03 -13.58 7.27
C ARG A 191 11.26 -13.59 6.36
N ALA A 192 12.45 -13.81 6.91
CA ALA A 192 13.68 -13.93 6.13
C ALA A 192 13.74 -15.19 5.25
N ALA A 193 12.99 -16.25 5.57
CA ALA A 193 12.90 -17.44 4.72
C ALA A 193 11.96 -17.24 3.52
N VAL A 194 11.03 -16.28 3.59
CA VAL A 194 9.97 -16.06 2.60
C VAL A 194 10.26 -14.84 1.71
N LEU A 195 10.88 -13.78 2.25
CA LEU A 195 11.14 -12.54 1.52
C LEU A 195 12.53 -12.57 0.85
N LYS A 196 12.56 -12.76 -0.48
CA LYS A 196 13.80 -12.78 -1.29
C LYS A 196 14.73 -11.57 -1.04
N ARG A 197 14.18 -10.37 -0.79
CA ARG A 197 15.00 -9.18 -0.50
C ARG A 197 15.74 -9.27 0.86
N VAL A 198 15.20 -10.04 1.80
CA VAL A 198 15.79 -10.30 3.11
C VAL A 198 16.83 -11.41 3.02
N CYS A 199 16.59 -12.43 2.18
CA CYS A 199 17.52 -13.53 1.93
C CYS A 199 18.91 -13.05 1.47
N ARG A 200 19.02 -11.92 0.76
CA ARG A 200 20.32 -11.40 0.29
C ARG A 200 21.30 -11.08 1.44
N TYR A 201 20.78 -10.79 2.64
CA TYR A 201 21.56 -10.37 3.81
C TYR A 201 21.65 -11.43 4.89
N VAL A 202 21.03 -12.61 4.70
CA VAL A 202 20.98 -13.70 5.67
C VAL A 202 21.47 -14.98 4.97
N GLY A 203 22.12 -15.89 5.70
CA GLY A 203 22.56 -17.16 5.13
C GLY A 203 21.37 -17.95 4.56
N PRO A 204 21.59 -18.82 3.55
CA PRO A 204 20.52 -19.63 2.97
C PRO A 204 19.77 -20.38 4.08
N ALA A 205 18.44 -20.48 3.96
CA ALA A 205 17.63 -21.23 4.91
C ALA A 205 18.13 -22.68 4.99
N ILE A 206 18.23 -23.24 6.20
CA ILE A 206 18.43 -24.69 6.34
C ILE A 206 17.13 -25.34 5.89
N GLY A 207 17.08 -25.74 4.61
CA GLY A 207 16.06 -26.64 4.11
C GLY A 207 16.18 -27.96 4.85
N ARG A 208 15.04 -28.55 5.23
CA ARG A 208 14.99 -29.97 5.60
C ARG A 208 15.65 -30.72 4.45
N GLN A 209 16.76 -31.42 4.72
CA GLN A 209 17.22 -32.45 3.82
C GLN A 209 16.04 -33.39 3.58
N GLN A 210 15.59 -33.47 2.33
CA GLN A 210 14.84 -34.62 1.87
C GLN A 210 15.73 -35.84 2.09
N THR A 211 15.44 -36.63 3.12
CA THR A 211 15.87 -38.01 3.18
C THR A 211 15.07 -38.76 2.12
N GLN A 212 15.65 -38.89 0.93
CA GLN A 212 15.36 -40.02 0.06
C GLN A 212 16.15 -41.23 0.60
N ILE A 213 15.42 -42.27 0.99
CA ILE A 213 15.79 -43.67 0.80
C ILE A 213 14.59 -44.30 0.12
#